data_AF-A0A974A6M8-F1
#
_entry.id   AF-A0A974A6M8-F1
#
_cell.length_a   1.000
_cell.length_b   1.000
_cell.length_c   1.000
_cell.angle_alpha   90.00
_cell.angle_beta   90.00
_cell.angle_gamma   90.00
#
_symmetry.space_group_name_H-M   'P 1'
#
loop_
_entity.id
_entity.type
_entity.pdbx_description
1 polymer ?
#
loop_
_entity_poly.entity_id
_entity_poly.type
_entity_poly.pdbx_seq_one_letter_code
_entity_poly.pdbx_strand_id
1 'polypeptide(L)'
;FGVPPMLLGIPGDTTYANYQEASRAFWRQGVLPLVSRTAGALAAWLGPAFGEELTLRPDLDAIEALAGEREALWRRVVSADFLDDDEKRIAVGYGAREEQFVPQAQGDAGGPVT
;
A
#
# COMPACT_ATOMS: atom_id res chain seq x y z
N PHE A 1 -18.52 -11.79 17.75
CA PHE A 1 -17.60 -12.63 16.97
C PHE A 1 -17.92 -12.45 15.50
N GLY A 2 -17.23 -11.53 14.83
CA GLY A 2 -17.49 -11.10 13.44
C GLY A 2 -16.86 -12.03 12.40
N VAL A 3 -17.03 -13.34 12.60
CA VAL A 3 -16.58 -14.33 11.63
C VAL A 3 -17.80 -14.65 10.74
N PRO A 4 -17.73 -14.42 9.42
CA PRO A 4 -18.82 -14.75 8.52
C PRO A 4 -19.19 -16.24 8.65
N PRO A 5 -20.48 -16.59 8.81
CA PRO A 5 -20.92 -17.98 9.00
C PRO A 5 -20.60 -18.92 7.84
N MET A 6 -20.20 -18.39 6.68
CA MET A 6 -19.69 -19.20 5.55
C MET A 6 -18.35 -19.89 5.84
N LEU A 7 -17.57 -19.41 6.83
CA LEU A 7 -16.34 -20.07 7.28
C LEU A 7 -16.61 -21.22 8.26
N LEU A 8 -17.87 -21.44 8.67
CA LEU A 8 -18.30 -22.52 9.58
C LEU A 8 -18.80 -23.78 8.85
N GLY A 9 -18.73 -23.82 7.51
CA GLY A 9 -19.00 -25.05 6.75
C GLY A 9 -20.46 -25.52 6.76
N ILE A 10 -21.44 -24.61 6.80
CA ILE A 10 -22.84 -24.98 6.61
C ILE A 10 -23.03 -25.45 5.15
N PRO A 11 -23.47 -26.70 4.91
CA PRO A 11 -23.53 -27.25 3.57
C PRO A 11 -24.71 -26.66 2.79
N GLY A 12 -24.40 -25.95 1.71
CA GLY A 12 -25.37 -25.41 0.74
C GLY A 12 -24.99 -24.00 0.29
N ASP A 13 -24.49 -23.88 -0.95
CA ASP A 13 -24.27 -22.61 -1.69
C ASP A 13 -23.04 -21.74 -1.32
N THR A 14 -21.86 -22.34 -1.23
CA THR A 14 -20.59 -21.59 -1.25
C THR A 14 -19.98 -21.60 -2.65
N THR A 15 -20.45 -20.73 -3.55
CA THR A 15 -19.73 -20.41 -4.80
C THR A 15 -18.42 -19.68 -4.46
N TYR A 16 -17.35 -19.86 -5.26
CA TYR A 16 -16.05 -19.18 -5.08
C TYR A 16 -16.16 -17.66 -4.85
N ALA A 17 -17.10 -16.99 -5.52
CA ALA A 17 -17.35 -15.55 -5.35
C ALA A 17 -17.74 -15.18 -3.91
N ASN A 18 -18.65 -15.95 -3.30
CA ASN A 18 -19.10 -15.72 -1.93
C ASN A 18 -17.96 -15.91 -0.93
N TYR A 19 -17.06 -16.87 -1.19
CA TYR A 19 -15.89 -17.09 -0.33
C TYR A 19 -14.89 -15.93 -0.39
N GLN A 20 -14.60 -15.40 -1.59
CA GLN A 20 -13.68 -14.26 -1.72
C GLN A 20 -14.23 -13.01 -1.04
N GLU A 21 -15.52 -12.73 -1.18
CA GLU A 21 -16.18 -11.61 -0.49
C GLU A 21 -16.17 -11.79 1.04
N ALA A 22 -16.46 -13.01 1.52
CA ALA A 22 -16.43 -13.32 2.94
C ALA A 22 -15.00 -13.20 3.54
N SER A 23 -13.99 -13.67 2.82
CA SER A 23 -12.57 -13.53 3.22
C SER A 23 -12.18 -12.06 3.31
N ARG A 24 -12.51 -11.25 2.29
CA ARG A 24 -12.28 -9.80 2.31
C ARG A 24 -12.96 -9.12 3.50
N ALA A 25 -14.25 -9.42 3.74
CA ALA A 25 -15.00 -8.84 4.85
C ALA A 25 -14.37 -9.19 6.20
N PHE A 26 -13.92 -10.45 6.38
CA PHE A 26 -13.23 -10.89 7.57
C PHE A 26 -11.90 -10.14 7.79
N TRP A 27 -11.09 -9.97 6.75
CA TRP A 27 -9.85 -9.20 6.86
C TRP A 27 -10.11 -7.73 7.21
N ARG A 28 -11.09 -7.09 6.55
CA ARG A 28 -11.44 -5.68 6.77
C ARG A 28 -12.04 -5.40 8.15
N GLN A 29 -12.95 -6.24 8.61
CA GLN A 29 -13.72 -5.99 9.84
C GLN A 29 -13.17 -6.71 11.06
N GLY A 30 -12.42 -7.79 10.88
CA GLY A 30 -11.84 -8.59 11.94
C GLY A 30 -10.36 -8.30 12.13
N VAL A 31 -9.56 -8.70 11.13
CA VAL A 31 -8.09 -8.78 11.30
C VAL A 31 -7.42 -7.41 11.30
N LEU A 32 -7.69 -6.56 10.30
CA LEU A 32 -7.01 -5.27 10.18
C LEU A 32 -7.23 -4.36 11.40
N PRO A 33 -8.45 -4.22 11.96
CA PRO A 33 -8.64 -3.40 13.15
C PRO A 33 -7.86 -3.91 14.37
N LEU A 34 -7.69 -5.23 14.50
CA LEU A 34 -6.87 -5.81 15.57
C LEU A 34 -5.39 -5.50 15.35
N VAL A 35 -4.88 -5.73 14.14
CA VAL A 35 -3.48 -5.45 13.78
C VAL A 35 -3.15 -3.98 13.98
N SER A 36 -4.01 -3.06 13.53
CA SER A 36 -3.81 -1.63 13.71
C SER A 36 -3.75 -1.22 15.20
N ARG A 37 -4.59 -1.82 16.05
CA ARG A 37 -4.52 -1.57 17.50
C ARG A 37 -3.22 -2.08 18.12
N THR A 38 -2.80 -3.29 17.74
CA THR A 38 -1.54 -3.86 18.23
C THR A 38 -0.34 -3.06 17.74
N ALA A 39 -0.31 -2.67 16.46
CA ALA A 39 0.74 -1.84 15.87
C ALA A 39 0.82 -0.47 16.56
N GLY A 40 -0.32 0.16 16.86
CA GLY A 40 -0.36 1.43 17.61
C GLY A 40 0.19 1.29 19.04
N ALA A 41 -0.19 0.22 19.74
CA ALA A 41 0.34 -0.05 21.09
C ALA A 41 1.85 -0.31 21.08
N LEU A 42 2.34 -1.05 20.09
CA LEU A 42 3.77 -1.30 19.90
C LEU A 42 4.53 -0.01 19.55
N ALA A 43 3.98 0.83 18.67
CA ALA A 43 4.57 2.11 18.31
C ALA A 43 4.68 3.04 19.54
N ALA A 44 3.63 3.12 20.36
CA ALA A 44 3.64 3.90 21.59
C ALA A 44 4.65 3.37 22.62
N TRP A 45 4.78 2.04 22.74
CA TRP A 45 5.77 1.41 23.62
C TRP A 45 7.22 1.66 23.14
N LEU A 46 7.45 1.67 21.84
CA LEU A 46 8.76 1.94 21.22
C LEU A 46 9.11 3.44 21.16
N GLY A 47 8.12 4.32 21.25
CA GLY A 47 8.27 5.77 21.14
C GLY A 47 9.41 6.37 21.96
N PRO A 48 9.57 6.03 23.26
CA PRO A 48 10.65 6.57 24.09
C PRO A 48 12.07 6.26 23.58
N ALA A 49 12.24 5.18 22.81
CA ALA A 49 13.54 4.74 22.31
C ALA A 49 13.81 5.17 20.86
N PHE A 50 12.76 5.30 20.05
CA PHE A 50 12.88 5.49 18.59
C PHE A 50 12.25 6.81 18.08
N GLY A 51 11.69 7.61 18.98
CA GLY A 51 11.03 8.87 18.67
C GLY A 51 9.51 8.79 18.78
N GLU A 52 8.89 9.88 19.24
CA GLU A 52 7.45 9.97 19.52
C GLU A 52 6.58 9.88 18.25
N GLU A 53 7.15 10.12 17.07
CA GLU A 53 6.47 10.07 15.78
C GLU A 53 6.54 8.70 15.09
N LEU A 54 7.07 7.66 15.76
CA LEU A 54 7.12 6.31 15.20
C LEU A 54 5.71 5.82 14.87
N THR A 55 5.49 5.42 13.61
CA THR A 55 4.24 4.80 13.18
C THR A 55 4.50 3.42 12.59
N LEU A 56 3.71 2.44 13.03
CA LEU A 56 3.73 1.08 12.49
C LEU A 56 2.45 0.87 11.69
N ARG A 57 2.59 0.46 10.43
CA ARG A 57 1.46 0.20 9.52
C ARG A 57 1.56 -1.21 8.96
N PRO A 58 0.45 -1.98 8.91
CA PRO A 58 0.46 -3.26 8.24
C PRO A 58 0.63 -3.08 6.73
N ASP A 59 1.41 -3.96 6.11
CA ASP A 59 1.50 -4.06 4.66
C ASP A 59 0.23 -4.72 4.12
N LEU A 60 -0.64 -3.91 3.50
CA LEU A 60 -1.88 -4.38 2.90
C LEU A 60 -1.66 -5.02 1.52
N ASP A 61 -0.54 -4.70 0.86
CA ASP A 61 -0.24 -5.20 -0.47
C ASP A 61 0.16 -6.69 -0.44
N ALA A 62 0.76 -7.12 0.67
CA ALA A 62 1.04 -8.53 0.94
C ALA A 62 -0.21 -9.40 1.19
N ILE A 63 -1.41 -8.82 1.37
CA ILE A 63 -2.62 -9.56 1.73
C ILE A 63 -3.38 -9.97 0.46
N GLU A 64 -3.34 -11.26 0.11
CA GLU A 64 -4.01 -11.82 -1.08
C GLU A 64 -5.53 -11.54 -1.10
N ALA A 65 -6.19 -11.62 0.06
CA ALA A 65 -7.63 -11.34 0.19
C ALA A 65 -8.02 -9.89 -0.18
N LEU A 66 -7.07 -8.96 -0.21
CA LEU A 66 -7.27 -7.55 -0.57
C LEU A 66 -6.82 -7.24 -2.00
N ALA A 67 -6.29 -8.22 -2.74
CA ALA A 67 -5.74 -8.02 -4.08
C ALA A 67 -6.75 -7.37 -5.05
N GLY A 68 -8.03 -7.77 -5.00
CA GLY A 68 -9.05 -7.16 -5.86
C GLY A 68 -9.40 -5.70 -5.51
N GLU A 69 -9.20 -5.26 -4.26
CA GLU A 69 -9.36 -3.83 -3.91
C GLU A 69 -8.18 -3.02 -4.42
N ARG A 70 -6.97 -3.59 -4.29
CA ARG A 70 -5.74 -3.01 -4.85
C ARG A 70 -5.85 -2.85 -6.36
N GLU A 71 -6.30 -3.88 -7.06
CA GLU A 71 -6.50 -3.82 -8.51
C GLU A 71 -7.50 -2.71 -8.90
N ALA A 72 -8.62 -2.60 -8.17
CA ALA A 72 -9.59 -1.54 -8.41
C ALA A 72 -9.03 -0.14 -8.15
N LEU A 73 -8.21 0.03 -7.10
CA LEU A 73 -7.50 1.28 -6.82
C LEU A 73 -6.53 1.63 -7.94
N TRP A 74 -5.66 0.69 -8.32
CA TRP A 74 -4.67 0.89 -9.37
C TRP A 74 -5.31 1.25 -10.70
N ARG A 75 -6.41 0.56 -11.07
CA ARG A 75 -7.15 0.87 -12.29
C ARG A 75 -7.66 2.31 -12.31
N ARG A 76 -8.19 2.80 -11.18
CA ARG A 76 -8.66 4.19 -11.03
C ARG A 76 -7.52 5.20 -11.12
N VAL A 77 -6.41 4.94 -10.45
CA VAL A 77 -5.23 5.83 -10.44
C VAL A 77 -4.60 5.91 -11.83
N VAL A 78 -4.43 4.78 -12.52
CA VAL A 78 -3.86 4.75 -13.87
C VAL A 78 -4.76 5.48 -14.86
N SER A 79 -6.09 5.34 -14.74
CA SER A 79 -7.06 6.02 -15.61
C SER A 79 -7.25 7.51 -15.35
N ALA A 80 -6.63 8.06 -14.29
CA ALA A 80 -6.75 9.47 -13.97
C ALA A 80 -5.79 10.30 -14.85
N ASP A 81 -6.31 10.90 -15.91
CA ASP A 81 -5.52 11.69 -16.87
C ASP A 81 -5.00 13.01 -16.29
N PHE A 82 -5.56 13.46 -15.16
CA PHE A 82 -5.15 14.70 -14.49
C PHE A 82 -3.96 14.53 -13.55
N LEU A 83 -3.59 13.28 -13.21
CA LEU A 83 -2.44 12.99 -12.34
C LEU A 83 -1.20 12.78 -13.19
N ASP A 84 -0.08 13.36 -12.77
CA ASP A 84 1.22 13.03 -13.34
C ASP A 84 1.73 11.65 -12.87
N ASP A 85 2.81 11.17 -13.48
CA ASP A 85 3.35 9.84 -13.18
C ASP A 85 3.86 9.71 -11.75
N ASP A 86 4.39 10.78 -11.15
CA ASP A 86 4.94 10.76 -9.80
C ASP A 86 3.82 10.82 -8.75
N GLU A 87 2.76 11.59 -9.00
CA GLU A 87 1.52 11.59 -8.22
C GLU A 87 0.83 10.21 -8.27
N LYS A 88 0.80 9.58 -9.44
CA LYS A 88 0.27 8.21 -9.59
C LYS A 88 1.07 7.20 -8.80
N ARG A 89 2.41 7.30 -8.81
CA ARG A 89 3.31 6.44 -8.01
C ARG A 89 3.05 6.60 -6.53
N ILE A 90 2.97 7.84 -6.03
CA ILE A 90 2.68 8.13 -4.62
C ILE A 90 1.31 7.56 -4.22
N ALA A 91 0.30 7.70 -5.07
CA ALA A 91 -1.05 7.22 -4.81
C ALA A 91 -1.14 5.68 -4.69
N VAL A 92 -0.26 4.92 -5.36
CA VAL A 92 -0.19 3.46 -5.24
C VAL A 92 0.87 2.96 -4.24
N GLY A 93 1.53 3.87 -3.52
CA GLY A 93 2.52 3.52 -2.48
C GLY A 93 3.97 3.47 -2.95
N TYR A 94 4.27 3.83 -4.19
CA TYR A 94 5.65 4.02 -4.66
C TYR A 94 6.12 5.46 -4.40
N GLY A 95 7.40 5.65 -4.09
CA GLY A 95 7.99 6.98 -4.03
C GLY A 95 8.03 7.66 -5.42
N ALA A 96 8.06 9.00 -5.40
CA ALA A 96 8.40 9.78 -6.59
C ALA A 96 9.73 9.31 -7.16
N ARG A 97 9.91 9.42 -8.47
CA ARG A 97 11.22 9.14 -9.07
C ARG A 97 12.24 10.11 -8.49
N GLU A 98 13.38 9.62 -8.04
CA GLU A 98 14.51 10.48 -7.76
C GLU A 98 14.90 11.16 -9.07
N GLU A 99 14.92 12.50 -9.10
CA GLU A 99 15.47 13.24 -10.23
C GLU A 99 16.91 12.78 -10.42
N GLN A 100 17.18 12.06 -11.51
CA GLN A 100 18.54 11.73 -11.89
C GLN A 100 19.27 13.03 -12.16
N PHE A 101 20.11 13.45 -11.21
CA PHE A 101 21.05 14.54 -11.42
C PHE A 101 22.00 14.13 -12.55
N VAL A 102 21.73 14.63 -13.76
CA VAL A 102 22.66 14.55 -14.89
C VAL A 102 23.67 15.68 -14.68
N PRO A 103 24.94 15.40 -14.36
CA PRO A 103 25.95 16.44 -14.28
C PRO A 103 26.08 17.05 -15.68
N GLN A 104 25.72 18.33 -15.81
CA GLN A 104 25.97 19.11 -17.01
C GLN A 104 27.49 19.09 -17.20
N ALA A 105 27.97 18.36 -18.22
CA ALA A 105 29.37 18.42 -18.60
C ALA A 105 29.65 19.87 -19.03
N GLN A 106 30.28 20.62 -18.13
CA GLN A 106 30.80 21.95 -18.37
C GLN A 106 31.77 21.85 -19.56
N GLY A 107 31.28 22.21 -20.75
CA GLY A 107 32.09 22.35 -21.94
C GLY A 107 33.01 23.55 -21.77
N ASP A 108 34.14 23.34 -21.11
CA ASP A 108 35.19 24.35 -20.96
C ASP A 108 36.54 23.71 -21.29
N ALA A 109 36.89 23.74 -22.58
CA ALA A 109 38.27 23.66 -23.07
C ALA A 109 38.28 23.83 -24.60
N GLY A 110 38.48 25.06 -25.06
CA GLY A 110 38.65 25.35 -26.47
C GLY A 110 39.08 26.78 -26.74
N GLY A 111 40.02 27.32 -25.96
CA GLY A 111 40.72 28.55 -26.33
C GLY A 111 41.49 28.35 -27.65
N PRO A 112 41.60 29.39 -28.51
CA PRO A 112 42.22 29.23 -29.82
C PRO A 112 43.72 28.99 -29.64
N VAL A 113 44.22 27.92 -30.25
CA VAL A 113 45.65 27.73 -30.46
C VAL A 113 45.97 28.24 -31.87
N THR A 114 46.75 29.32 -31.92
CA THR A 114 47.26 30.07 -33.08
C THR A 114 46.33 31.13 -33.66
#